data_AF-A0A6P5RUR1-F1
#
_entry.id   AF-A0A6P5RUR1-F1
#
_cell.length_a   1.000
_cell.length_b   1.000
_cell.length_c   1.000
_cell.angle_alpha   90.00
_cell.angle_beta   90.00
_cell.angle_gamma   90.00
#
_symmetry.space_group_name_H-M   'P 1'
#
loop_
_entity.id
_entity.type
_entity.pdbx_description
1 polymer ?
#
loop_
_entity_poly.entity_id
_entity_poly.type
_entity_poly.pdbx_seq_one_letter_code
_entity_poly.pdbx_strand_id
1 'polypeptide(L)'
;MMKIWNTSREVREKDLGENLFLFIFAKELDRNRVLRNGPWNFDKALVLLEEPNGNIAPSRMLLKFAEFWVQIHNVPLLGMTVQTGRQIGNCMGECIDVTQGQEGECMGRFLRVRVKMDITKPLKWGTKISLPSGQQERVDFRYERLPDFCYNCRRMGHIMGACTFVDDVVKSAKDNPYGSFLRVIHDSAKPWSTSPKRPSN
;
A
#
# COMPACT_ATOMS: atom_id res chain seq x y z
N MET A 1 1.01 -5.43 21.80
CA MET A 1 0.54 -4.28 20.99
C MET A 1 1.13 -2.92 21.39
N MET A 2 1.16 -2.51 22.67
CA MET A 2 1.60 -1.15 23.08
C MET A 2 2.98 -0.71 22.55
N LYS A 3 3.98 -1.61 22.50
CA LYS A 3 5.31 -1.30 21.92
C LYS A 3 5.27 -1.06 20.40
N ILE A 4 4.38 -1.75 19.68
CA ILE A 4 4.25 -1.63 18.21
C ILE A 4 3.57 -0.31 17.84
N TRP A 5 2.52 0.05 18.58
CA TRP A 5 1.74 1.27 18.36
C TRP A 5 2.27 2.51 19.10
N ASN A 6 3.31 2.31 19.93
CA ASN A 6 4.00 3.34 20.71
C ASN A 6 3.04 4.23 21.53
N THR A 7 1.97 3.65 22.09
CA THR A 7 0.91 4.42 22.77
C THR A 7 1.41 5.03 24.08
N SER A 8 0.96 6.24 24.39
CA SER A 8 1.37 6.95 25.62
C SER A 8 0.67 6.44 26.88
N ARG A 9 -0.46 5.73 26.71
CA ARG A 9 -1.26 5.11 27.76
C ARG A 9 -1.65 3.69 27.34
N GLU A 10 -2.31 2.99 28.26
CA GLU A 10 -2.77 1.62 28.04
C GLU A 10 -3.75 1.50 26.86
N VAL A 11 -3.67 0.35 26.20
CA VAL A 11 -4.67 -0.12 25.23
C VAL A 11 -5.19 -1.44 25.76
N ARG A 12 -6.49 -1.50 26.06
CA ARG A 12 -7.14 -2.74 26.48
C ARG A 12 -7.61 -3.48 25.24
N GLU A 13 -7.44 -4.79 25.24
CA GLU A 13 -7.82 -5.67 24.14
C GLU A 13 -8.92 -6.62 24.61
N LYS A 14 -9.91 -6.86 23.75
CA LYS A 14 -10.92 -7.91 23.94
C LYS A 14 -11.02 -8.74 22.67
N ASP A 15 -10.95 -10.06 22.83
CA ASP A 15 -11.27 -11.02 21.77
C ASP A 15 -12.79 -11.03 21.54
N LEU A 16 -13.22 -10.87 20.29
CA LEU A 16 -14.61 -10.91 19.88
C LEU A 16 -14.96 -12.16 19.05
N GLY A 17 -14.02 -13.09 18.89
CA GLY A 17 -14.15 -14.29 18.07
C GLY A 17 -13.86 -14.03 16.58
N GLU A 18 -13.77 -15.10 15.79
CA GLU A 18 -13.61 -15.05 14.33
C GLU A 18 -12.46 -14.16 13.83
N ASN A 19 -11.33 -14.13 14.57
CA ASN A 19 -10.17 -13.29 14.28
C ASN A 19 -10.48 -11.78 14.32
N LEU A 20 -11.48 -11.38 15.13
CA LEU A 20 -11.85 -10.00 15.39
C LEU A 20 -11.49 -9.60 16.83
N PHE A 21 -10.85 -8.45 16.96
CA PHE A 21 -10.37 -7.93 18.24
C PHE A 21 -10.83 -6.48 18.43
N LEU A 22 -11.27 -6.15 19.64
CA LEU A 22 -11.61 -4.78 20.03
C LEU A 22 -10.47 -4.17 20.83
N PHE A 23 -9.93 -3.06 20.31
CA PHE A 23 -8.92 -2.25 20.98
C PHE A 23 -9.55 -1.00 21.58
N ILE A 24 -9.50 -0.87 22.91
CA ILE A 24 -10.02 0.27 23.66
C ILE A 24 -8.84 1.14 24.08
N PHE A 25 -8.72 2.31 23.46
CA PHE A 25 -7.66 3.27 23.73
C PHE A 25 -8.05 4.21 24.87
N ALA A 26 -7.16 4.42 25.83
CA ALA A 26 -7.36 5.41 26.89
C ALA A 26 -7.29 6.86 26.38
N LYS A 27 -6.63 7.10 25.24
CA LYS A 27 -6.52 8.42 24.62
C LYS A 27 -6.91 8.37 23.15
N GLU A 28 -7.79 9.28 22.76
CA GLU A 28 -8.21 9.48 21.37
C GLU A 28 -7.02 9.82 20.45
N LEU A 29 -6.05 10.62 20.91
CA LEU A 29 -4.86 10.94 20.12
C LEU A 29 -4.04 9.70 19.75
N ASP A 30 -3.91 8.74 20.68
CA ASP A 30 -3.21 7.48 20.42
C ASP A 30 -4.01 6.63 19.40
N ARG A 31 -5.34 6.53 19.55
CA ARG A 31 -6.23 5.86 18.58
C ARG A 31 -6.08 6.42 17.18
N ASN A 32 -6.23 7.75 17.05
CA ASN A 32 -6.17 8.44 15.76
C ASN A 32 -4.80 8.29 15.11
N ARG A 33 -3.71 8.34 15.89
CA ARG A 33 -2.36 8.10 15.38
C ARG A 33 -2.17 6.66 14.91
N VAL A 34 -2.70 5.68 15.63
CA VAL A 34 -2.62 4.27 15.22
C VAL A 34 -3.36 4.03 13.91
N LEU A 35 -4.60 4.53 13.78
CA LEU A 35 -5.37 4.45 12.54
C LEU A 35 -4.61 5.12 11.37
N ARG A 36 -4.08 6.32 11.60
CA ARG A 36 -3.33 7.09 10.58
C ARG A 36 -1.97 6.52 10.23
N ASN A 37 -1.30 5.75 11.09
CA ASN A 37 0.06 5.28 10.82
C ASN A 37 0.14 3.88 10.21
N GLY A 38 -1.01 3.24 9.98
CA GLY A 38 -1.12 1.98 9.23
C GLY A 38 -0.53 2.07 7.81
N PRO A 39 -0.29 0.92 7.13
CA PRO A 39 -0.72 -0.42 7.53
C PRO A 39 0.14 -0.99 8.67
N TRP A 40 -0.45 -1.84 9.50
CA TRP A 40 0.23 -2.55 10.58
C TRP A 40 0.40 -4.01 10.23
N ASN A 41 1.57 -4.56 10.54
CA ASN A 41 1.86 -5.97 10.34
C ASN A 41 2.21 -6.60 11.68
N PHE A 42 1.62 -7.77 11.97
CA PHE A 42 1.94 -8.59 13.12
C PHE A 42 2.21 -10.01 12.64
N ASP A 43 3.39 -10.54 12.93
CA ASP A 43 3.86 -11.86 12.44
C ASP A 43 3.60 -12.08 10.93
N LYS A 44 4.00 -11.10 10.11
CA LYS A 44 3.80 -11.04 8.64
C LYS A 44 2.34 -10.97 8.17
N ALA A 45 1.36 -11.02 9.06
CA ALA A 45 -0.05 -10.80 8.75
C ALA A 45 -0.40 -9.31 8.81
N LEU A 46 -1.19 -8.85 7.84
CA LEU A 46 -1.74 -7.50 7.82
C LEU A 46 -2.85 -7.38 8.86
N VAL A 47 -2.75 -6.40 9.76
CA VAL A 47 -3.80 -6.07 10.71
C VAL A 47 -4.70 -5.00 10.10
N LEU A 48 -5.95 -5.36 9.85
CA LEU A 48 -6.97 -4.43 9.42
C LEU A 48 -7.57 -3.73 10.64
N LEU A 49 -7.60 -2.40 10.60
CA LEU A 49 -8.16 -1.58 11.66
C LEU A 49 -9.27 -0.72 11.10
N GLU A 50 -10.41 -0.72 11.77
CA GLU A 50 -11.56 0.10 11.42
C GLU A 50 -12.15 0.71 12.71
N GLU A 51 -12.60 1.96 12.62
CA GLU A 51 -13.32 2.59 13.71
C GLU A 51 -14.80 2.18 13.63
N PRO A 52 -15.31 1.41 14.60
CA PRO A 52 -16.69 0.93 14.55
C PRO A 52 -17.66 2.11 14.76
N ASN A 53 -18.68 2.19 13.91
CA ASN A 53 -19.76 3.18 14.07
C ASN A 53 -20.79 2.81 15.16
N GLY A 54 -20.66 1.65 15.80
CA GLY A 54 -21.55 1.16 16.86
C GLY A 54 -22.86 0.50 16.38
N ASN A 55 -23.18 0.57 15.09
CA ASN A 55 -24.46 0.10 14.54
C ASN A 55 -24.41 -1.35 14.01
N ILE A 56 -23.22 -1.94 13.95
CA ILE A 56 -23.00 -3.27 13.39
C ILE A 56 -22.49 -4.18 14.50
N ALA A 57 -23.18 -5.32 14.70
CA ALA A 57 -22.72 -6.35 15.62
C ALA A 57 -21.33 -6.87 15.20
N PRO A 58 -20.42 -7.18 16.13
CA PRO A 58 -19.09 -7.67 15.81
C PRO A 58 -19.05 -8.80 14.79
N SER A 59 -19.95 -9.79 14.91
CA SER A 59 -20.04 -10.94 13.99
C SER A 59 -20.43 -10.58 12.55
N ARG A 60 -20.88 -9.34 12.29
CA ARG A 60 -21.22 -8.83 10.96
C ARG A 60 -20.20 -7.82 10.45
N MET A 61 -19.14 -7.56 11.21
CA MET A 61 -18.09 -6.63 10.81
C MET A 61 -17.20 -7.26 9.74
N LEU A 62 -17.17 -6.66 8.55
CA LEU A 62 -16.33 -7.13 7.45
C LEU A 62 -15.14 -6.19 7.27
N LEU A 63 -14.02 -6.53 7.89
CA LEU A 63 -12.76 -5.84 7.69
C LEU A 63 -12.16 -6.27 6.35
N LYS A 64 -12.21 -5.38 5.35
CA LYS A 64 -11.65 -5.64 4.01
C LYS A 64 -10.82 -4.50 3.44
N PHE A 65 -10.68 -3.40 4.17
CA PHE A 65 -9.96 -2.23 3.69
C PHE A 65 -8.67 -2.00 4.48
N ALA A 66 -7.62 -1.61 3.77
CA ALA A 66 -6.39 -1.13 4.36
C ALA A 66 -5.84 0.06 3.58
N GLU A 67 -5.19 0.98 4.27
CA GLU A 67 -4.57 2.16 3.66
C GLU A 67 -3.09 1.89 3.36
N PHE A 68 -2.68 2.17 2.13
CA PHE A 68 -1.28 2.07 1.71
C PHE A 68 -0.81 3.39 1.12
N TRP A 69 0.46 3.72 1.38
CA TRP A 69 1.18 4.69 0.55
C TRP A 69 1.65 4.00 -0.71
N VAL A 70 1.39 4.62 -1.86
CA VAL A 70 1.74 4.12 -3.19
C VAL A 70 2.53 5.19 -3.92
N GLN A 71 3.70 4.81 -4.41
CA GLN A 71 4.51 5.61 -5.31
C GLN A 71 4.12 5.29 -6.75
N ILE A 72 3.80 6.33 -7.52
CA ILE A 72 3.44 6.27 -8.92
C ILE A 72 4.63 6.81 -9.71
N HIS A 73 5.33 5.90 -10.38
CA HIS A 73 6.55 6.16 -11.13
C HIS A 73 6.23 6.43 -12.61
N ASN A 74 7.17 7.05 -13.32
CA ASN A 74 7.07 7.37 -14.74
C ASN A 74 5.91 8.32 -15.10
N VAL A 75 5.46 9.14 -14.15
CA VAL A 75 4.52 10.23 -14.42
C VAL A 75 5.29 11.35 -15.12
N PRO A 76 4.89 11.80 -16.31
CA PRO A 76 5.51 12.94 -16.96
C PRO A 76 5.40 14.20 -16.10
N LEU A 77 6.40 15.08 -16.14
CA LEU A 77 6.46 16.28 -15.28
C LEU A 77 5.19 17.12 -15.35
N LEU A 78 4.61 17.31 -16.55
CA LEU A 78 3.35 18.04 -16.73
C LEU A 78 2.14 17.37 -16.06
N GLY A 79 2.19 16.05 -15.85
CA GLY A 79 1.18 15.28 -15.13
C GLY A 79 1.45 15.14 -13.64
N MET A 80 2.53 15.71 -13.10
CA MET A 80 2.85 15.63 -11.67
C MET A 80 2.03 16.64 -10.86
N THR A 81 0.72 16.42 -10.79
CA THR A 81 -0.22 17.29 -10.07
C THR A 81 -1.00 16.51 -9.02
N VAL A 82 -1.52 17.23 -8.02
CA VAL A 82 -2.43 16.67 -6.99
C VAL A 82 -3.65 16.02 -7.64
N GLN A 83 -4.20 16.67 -8.68
CA GLN A 83 -5.37 16.17 -9.41
C GLN A 83 -5.07 14.83 -10.08
N THR A 84 -3.96 14.72 -10.79
CA THR A 84 -3.53 13.47 -11.44
C THR A 84 -3.28 12.38 -10.40
N GLY A 85 -2.58 12.70 -9.29
CA GLY A 85 -2.39 11.78 -8.18
C GLY A 85 -3.71 11.25 -7.62
N ARG A 86 -4.68 12.15 -7.37
CA ARG A 86 -6.00 11.78 -6.84
C ARG A 86 -6.81 10.93 -7.82
N GLN A 87 -6.77 11.25 -9.11
CA GLN A 87 -7.42 10.44 -10.15
C GLN A 87 -6.85 9.02 -10.20
N ILE A 88 -5.52 8.88 -10.23
CA ILE A 88 -4.85 7.58 -10.24
C ILE A 88 -5.13 6.81 -8.94
N GLY A 89 -5.09 7.51 -7.79
CA GLY A 89 -5.46 6.97 -6.48
C GLY A 89 -6.87 6.38 -6.48
N ASN A 90 -7.84 7.13 -7.02
CA ASN A 90 -9.23 6.70 -7.13
C ASN A 90 -9.44 5.51 -8.07
N CYS A 91 -8.54 5.28 -9.03
CA CYS A 91 -8.55 4.05 -9.82
C CYS A 91 -8.10 2.82 -9.02
N MET A 92 -7.32 3.00 -7.94
CA MET A 92 -6.83 1.89 -7.09
C MET A 92 -7.77 1.58 -5.91
N GLY A 93 -8.43 2.60 -5.37
CA GLY A 93 -9.29 2.54 -4.19
C GLY A 93 -9.84 3.93 -3.88
N GLU A 94 -10.08 4.26 -2.62
CA GLU A 94 -10.41 5.64 -2.22
C GLU A 94 -9.11 6.42 -1.96
N CYS A 95 -8.87 7.51 -2.69
CA CYS A 95 -7.69 8.35 -2.49
C CYS A 95 -7.85 9.24 -1.24
N ILE A 96 -7.13 8.88 -0.18
CA ILE A 96 -7.14 9.58 1.11
C ILE A 96 -6.26 10.84 1.06
N ASP A 97 -5.08 10.74 0.47
CA ASP A 97 -4.09 11.82 0.50
C ASP A 97 -3.15 11.80 -0.72
N VAL A 98 -2.56 12.95 -1.04
CA VAL A 98 -1.52 13.11 -2.07
C VAL A 98 -0.39 13.93 -1.46
N THR A 99 0.82 13.38 -1.45
CA THR A 99 2.00 14.12 -0.96
C THR A 99 2.31 15.27 -1.90
N GLN A 100 2.41 16.47 -1.35
CA GLN A 100 2.71 17.71 -2.03
C GLN A 100 3.67 18.55 -1.18
N GLY A 101 4.45 19.42 -1.82
CA GLY A 101 5.27 20.42 -1.16
C GLY A 101 4.45 21.56 -0.56
N GLN A 102 5.14 22.57 -0.01
CA GLN A 102 4.49 23.68 0.68
C GLN A 102 3.66 24.55 -0.27
N GLU A 103 4.02 24.60 -1.55
CA GLU A 103 3.34 25.37 -2.59
C GLU A 103 2.34 24.50 -3.38
N GLY A 104 2.09 23.27 -2.93
CA GLY A 104 1.19 22.32 -3.59
C GLY A 104 1.82 21.58 -4.78
N GLU A 105 3.12 21.76 -5.00
CA GLU A 105 3.87 21.08 -6.05
C GLU A 105 4.06 19.60 -5.71
N CYS A 106 3.82 18.73 -6.69
CA CYS A 106 4.06 17.28 -6.55
C CYS A 106 5.31 16.82 -7.30
N MET A 107 6.17 17.76 -7.68
CA MET A 107 7.34 17.52 -8.52
C MET A 107 8.37 16.66 -7.80
N GLY A 108 8.86 15.62 -8.45
CA GLY A 108 9.82 14.69 -7.85
C GLY A 108 10.05 13.45 -8.70
N ARG A 109 10.65 12.43 -8.09
CA ARG A 109 10.91 11.14 -8.77
C ARG A 109 9.64 10.31 -9.03
N PHE A 110 8.59 10.56 -8.25
CA PHE A 110 7.31 9.86 -8.30
C PHE A 110 6.22 10.72 -7.65
N LEU A 111 4.96 10.52 -8.04
CA LEU A 111 3.83 10.96 -7.23
C LEU A 111 3.63 9.98 -6.07
N ARG A 112 3.27 10.46 -4.89
CA ARG A 112 3.03 9.60 -3.73
C ARG A 112 1.62 9.84 -3.21
N VAL A 113 0.80 8.80 -3.22
CA VAL A 113 -0.61 8.85 -2.85
C VAL A 113 -0.91 7.89 -1.72
N ARG A 114 -1.85 8.23 -0.86
CA ARG A 114 -2.38 7.35 0.17
C ARG A 114 -3.75 6.86 -0.27
N VAL A 115 -3.91 5.55 -0.35
CA VAL A 115 -5.12 4.93 -0.89
C VAL A 115 -5.67 3.92 0.08
N LYS A 116 -6.97 4.03 0.41
CA LYS A 116 -7.73 3.00 1.10
C LYS A 116 -8.19 1.98 0.07
N MET A 117 -7.61 0.78 0.13
CA MET A 117 -7.76 -0.27 -0.85
C MET A 117 -8.57 -1.43 -0.30
N ASP A 118 -9.39 -2.06 -1.16
CA ASP A 118 -10.04 -3.33 -0.88
C ASP A 118 -9.01 -4.47 -1.01
N ILE A 119 -8.62 -5.06 0.11
CA ILE A 119 -7.57 -6.08 0.18
C ILE A 119 -7.98 -7.43 -0.40
N THR A 120 -9.28 -7.62 -0.68
CA THR A 120 -9.81 -8.84 -1.32
C THR A 120 -9.58 -8.85 -2.84
N LYS A 121 -9.21 -7.69 -3.41
CA LYS A 121 -8.94 -7.52 -4.83
C LYS A 121 -7.44 -7.67 -5.13
N PRO A 122 -7.08 -8.12 -6.35
CA PRO A 122 -5.69 -8.13 -6.80
C PRO A 122 -5.06 -6.74 -6.74
N LEU A 123 -3.81 -6.66 -6.29
CA LEU A 123 -3.00 -5.45 -6.38
C LEU A 123 -2.80 -5.04 -7.84
N LYS A 124 -2.82 -3.73 -8.09
CA LYS A 124 -2.51 -3.16 -9.40
C LYS A 124 -1.01 -2.87 -9.47
N TRP A 125 -0.42 -3.04 -10.64
CA TRP A 125 1.01 -2.81 -10.84
C TRP A 125 1.31 -1.55 -11.65
N GLY A 126 0.29 -0.96 -12.24
CA GLY A 126 0.38 0.26 -13.03
C GLY A 126 -0.94 0.55 -13.73
N THR A 127 -0.98 1.68 -14.43
CA THR A 127 -2.10 2.07 -15.28
C THR A 127 -1.60 2.89 -16.48
N LYS A 128 -2.47 3.12 -17.45
CA LYS A 128 -2.24 4.17 -18.45
C LYS A 128 -2.89 5.47 -17.99
N ILE A 129 -2.23 6.59 -18.23
CA ILE A 129 -2.77 7.94 -18.01
C ILE A 129 -2.80 8.68 -19.34
N SER A 130 -3.79 9.55 -19.51
CA SER A 130 -3.87 10.44 -20.67
C SER A 130 -3.32 11.81 -20.27
N LEU A 131 -2.37 12.32 -21.05
CA LEU A 131 -1.84 13.66 -20.90
C LEU A 131 -2.74 14.69 -21.59
N PRO A 132 -2.61 16.00 -21.26
CA PRO A 132 -3.33 17.05 -21.96
C PRO A 132 -3.06 17.09 -23.47
N SER A 133 -1.89 16.59 -23.92
CA SER A 133 -1.53 16.43 -25.33
C SER A 133 -2.30 15.31 -26.05
N GLY A 134 -3.10 14.50 -25.32
CA GLY A 134 -3.78 13.31 -25.85
C GLY A 134 -2.91 12.05 -25.87
N GLN A 135 -1.60 12.16 -25.60
CA GLN A 135 -0.70 11.01 -25.50
C GLN A 135 -1.02 10.16 -24.27
N GLN A 136 -0.94 8.85 -24.42
CA GLN A 136 -1.07 7.91 -23.32
C GLN A 136 0.30 7.48 -22.82
N GLU A 137 0.52 7.61 -21.52
CA GLU A 137 1.73 7.15 -20.86
C GLU A 137 1.41 6.05 -19.85
N ARG A 138 2.33 5.09 -19.75
CA ARG A 138 2.22 4.00 -18.77
C ARG A 138 2.94 4.41 -17.49
N VAL A 139 2.24 4.33 -16.38
CA VAL A 139 2.79 4.58 -15.04
C VAL A 139 2.79 3.30 -14.23
N ASP A 140 3.78 3.16 -13.35
CA ASP A 140 3.99 1.96 -12.54
C ASP A 140 3.76 2.26 -11.06
N PHE A 141 3.21 1.29 -10.34
CA PHE A 141 2.87 1.41 -8.92
C PHE A 141 3.86 0.64 -8.05
N ARG A 142 4.30 1.27 -6.96
CA ARG A 142 5.09 0.64 -5.90
C ARG A 142 4.49 0.95 -4.54
N TYR A 143 4.17 -0.07 -3.78
CA TYR A 143 3.51 0.01 -2.47
C TYR A 143 4.55 0.08 -1.34
N GLU A 144 4.40 1.05 -0.44
CA GLU A 144 5.20 1.16 0.76
C GLU A 144 4.64 0.26 1.86
N ARG A 145 5.52 -0.44 2.59
CA ARG A 145 5.16 -1.36 3.68
C ARG A 145 4.11 -2.42 3.29
N LEU A 146 4.10 -2.81 2.01
CA LEU A 146 3.24 -3.89 1.52
C LEU A 146 3.64 -5.21 2.20
N PRO A 147 2.68 -5.96 2.79
CA PRO A 147 2.92 -7.28 3.38
C PRO A 147 3.15 -8.35 2.31
N ASP A 148 3.30 -9.60 2.75
CA ASP A 148 3.32 -10.74 1.86
C ASP A 148 1.98 -10.88 1.11
N PHE A 149 2.09 -11.14 -0.18
CA PHE A 149 0.97 -11.30 -1.09
C PHE A 149 1.26 -12.44 -2.05
N CYS A 150 0.21 -13.00 -2.61
CA CYS A 150 0.31 -14.11 -3.53
C CYS A 150 0.81 -13.62 -4.90
N TYR A 151 1.98 -14.10 -5.34
CA TYR A 151 2.53 -13.75 -6.65
C TYR A 151 1.74 -14.32 -7.84
N ASN A 152 0.83 -15.29 -7.62
CA ASN A 152 -0.04 -15.82 -8.66
C ASN A 152 -1.26 -14.90 -8.88
N CYS A 153 -2.07 -14.69 -7.83
CA CYS A 153 -3.34 -13.96 -7.96
C CYS A 153 -3.26 -12.48 -7.52
N ARG A 154 -2.11 -12.04 -7.01
CA ARG A 154 -1.79 -10.67 -6.54
C ARG A 154 -2.65 -10.19 -5.37
N ARG A 155 -3.30 -11.10 -4.63
CA ARG A 155 -4.09 -10.77 -3.43
C ARG A 155 -3.25 -10.94 -2.17
N MET A 156 -3.57 -10.17 -1.14
CA MET A 156 -2.97 -10.31 0.19
C MET A 156 -3.65 -11.45 0.98
N GLY A 157 -3.01 -11.90 2.06
CA GLY A 157 -3.58 -12.88 3.00
C GLY A 157 -3.22 -14.34 2.74
N HIS A 158 -2.53 -14.65 1.64
CA HIS A 158 -1.97 -15.98 1.39
C HIS A 158 -0.73 -15.91 0.51
N ILE A 159 0.08 -16.96 0.57
CA ILE A 159 1.24 -17.17 -0.31
C ILE A 159 0.84 -18.01 -1.53
N MET A 160 1.70 -18.01 -2.56
CA MET A 160 1.44 -18.75 -3.81
C MET A 160 1.11 -20.23 -3.61
N GLY A 161 1.77 -20.92 -2.66
CA GLY A 161 1.51 -22.34 -2.37
C GLY A 161 0.15 -22.64 -1.75
N ALA A 162 -0.53 -21.63 -1.20
CA ALA A 162 -1.87 -21.74 -0.62
C ALA A 162 -2.92 -21.02 -1.50
N CYS A 163 -2.58 -20.68 -2.74
CA CYS A 163 -3.47 -19.95 -3.64
C CYS A 163 -4.55 -20.87 -4.20
N THR A 164 -5.81 -20.52 -3.96
CA THR A 164 -6.99 -21.20 -4.52
C THR A 164 -7.61 -20.44 -5.70
N PHE A 165 -7.09 -19.26 -6.02
CA PHE A 165 -7.55 -18.47 -7.15
C PHE A 165 -6.92 -18.98 -8.45
N VAL A 166 -7.77 -19.47 -9.36
CA VAL A 166 -7.41 -19.81 -10.73
C VAL A 166 -7.56 -18.53 -11.57
N ASP A 167 -6.64 -17.56 -11.42
CA ASP A 167 -6.63 -16.40 -12.32
C ASP A 167 -5.86 -16.76 -13.61
N ASP A 168 -6.46 -16.47 -14.77
CA ASP A 168 -5.99 -16.79 -16.14
C ASP A 168 -4.65 -16.16 -16.58
N VAL A 169 -3.88 -15.53 -15.68
CA VAL A 169 -2.84 -14.56 -16.10
C VAL A 169 -1.39 -15.04 -15.95
N VAL A 170 -1.08 -16.19 -15.32
CA VAL A 170 0.31 -16.70 -15.34
C VAL A 170 0.37 -18.22 -15.44
N LYS A 171 0.60 -18.74 -16.66
CA LYS A 171 0.77 -20.18 -16.95
C LYS A 171 2.15 -20.74 -16.54
N SER A 172 3.07 -19.93 -16.00
CA SER A 172 4.40 -20.42 -15.62
C SER A 172 5.07 -19.53 -14.56
N ALA A 173 5.67 -20.16 -13.54
CA ALA A 173 6.47 -19.47 -12.53
C ALA A 173 7.75 -18.82 -13.10
N LYS A 174 8.19 -19.21 -14.30
CA LYS A 174 9.36 -18.65 -15.00
C LYS A 174 9.06 -17.32 -15.70
N ASP A 175 7.81 -17.06 -16.02
CA ASP A 175 7.37 -15.83 -16.70
C ASP A 175 6.64 -14.87 -15.77
N ASN A 176 6.63 -15.14 -14.46
CA ASN A 176 5.88 -14.34 -13.51
C ASN A 176 6.51 -12.93 -13.43
N PRO A 177 5.89 -11.91 -14.06
CA PRO A 177 6.41 -10.56 -14.05
C PRO A 177 6.06 -9.86 -12.75
N TYR A 178 5.67 -10.57 -11.67
CA TYR A 178 5.13 -10.08 -10.39
C TYR A 178 5.97 -10.51 -9.16
N GLY A 179 7.28 -10.26 -9.17
CA GLY A 179 8.18 -10.35 -8.01
C GLY A 179 8.14 -9.14 -7.05
N SER A 180 9.25 -8.91 -6.32
CA SER A 180 9.41 -7.88 -5.28
C SER A 180 9.27 -6.42 -5.74
N PHE A 181 9.23 -6.14 -7.04
CA PHE A 181 9.21 -4.77 -7.59
C PHE A 181 7.91 -4.00 -7.26
N LEU A 182 6.83 -4.69 -6.87
CA LEU A 182 5.63 -4.02 -6.35
C LEU A 182 5.88 -3.37 -4.98
N ARG A 183 6.95 -3.74 -4.28
CA ARG A 183 7.34 -3.09 -3.03
C ARG A 183 8.29 -1.95 -3.31
N VAL A 184 8.13 -0.88 -2.55
CA VAL A 184 9.19 0.12 -2.42
C VAL A 184 10.37 -0.53 -1.69
N ILE A 185 11.50 -0.61 -2.37
CA ILE A 185 12.77 -0.98 -1.75
C ILE A 185 13.31 0.30 -1.12
N HIS A 186 13.29 0.38 0.21
CA HIS A 186 14.07 1.39 0.90
C HIS A 186 15.55 1.01 0.72
N ASP A 187 16.34 1.91 0.10
CA ASP A 187 17.79 1.78 -0.02
C ASP A 187 18.44 1.88 1.38
N SER A 188 18.21 0.88 2.23
CA SER A 188 19.09 0.61 3.37
C SER A 188 20.18 -0.33 2.87
N ALA A 189 21.35 0.26 2.60
CA ALA A 189 22.62 -0.33 2.18
C ALA A 189 22.79 -0.71 0.70
N LYS A 190 23.20 0.28 -0.11
CA LYS A 190 24.31 0.02 -1.04
C LYS A 190 25.59 0.53 -0.38
N PRO A 191 26.57 -0.33 -0.04
CA PRO A 191 27.91 0.14 0.19
C PRO A 191 28.39 0.75 -1.13
N TRP A 192 28.87 1.98 -1.06
CA TRP A 192 29.67 2.55 -2.14
C TRP A 192 30.83 1.59 -2.46
N SER A 193 30.74 0.90 -3.59
CA SER A 193 31.83 0.24 -4.32
C SER A 193 31.20 -0.31 -5.60
N THR A 194 31.63 -0.02 -6.83
CA THR A 194 32.93 0.33 -7.37
C THR A 194 32.77 1.31 -8.54
N SER A 195 33.71 2.23 -8.68
CA SER A 195 33.82 3.19 -9.78
C SER A 195 33.70 2.55 -11.17
N PRO A 196 33.15 3.26 -12.19
CA PRO A 196 33.19 2.79 -13.57
C PRO A 196 34.64 2.70 -14.05
N LYS A 197 35.09 1.52 -14.46
CA LYS A 197 36.35 1.39 -15.22
C LYS A 197 36.18 2.16 -16.53
N ARG A 198 37.05 3.14 -16.77
CA ARG A 198 37.22 3.77 -18.10
C ARG A 198 37.53 2.68 -19.13
N PRO A 199 36.98 2.76 -20.35
CA PRO A 199 37.49 1.95 -21.45
C PRO A 199 38.90 2.45 -21.80
N SER A 200 39.86 1.53 -21.81
CA SER A 200 41.15 1.75 -22.48
C SER A 200 40.92 1.74 -23.99
N ASN A 201 41.58 2.68 -24.67
CA ASN A 201 41.73 2.76 -26.13
C ASN A 201 42.09 1.43 -26.78
#